data_AF-A0A966D210-F1
#
_entry.id   AF-A0A966D210-F1
#
_cell.length_a   1.000
_cell.length_b   1.000
_cell.length_c   1.000
_cell.angle_alpha   90.00
_cell.angle_beta   90.00
_cell.angle_gamma   90.00
#
_symmetry.space_group_name_H-M   'P 1'
#
loop_
_entity.id
_entity.type
_entity.pdbx_description
1 polymer ?
#
loop_
_entity_poly.entity_id
_entity_poly.type
_entity_poly.pdbx_seq_one_letter_code
_entity_poly.pdbx_strand_id
1 'polypeptide(L)'
;MQAADYFQGYDGDVVIACGDVPLIKSSTFRNIVAEGDDPLTGAVVLTMIPDNPHGYGRILKDGNGSFQSIVEEKDASAEERMIKEVNSVTYLFRAPLLFEGLKNIAR
;
A
#
# COMPACT_ATOMS: atom_id res chain seq x y z
N MET A 1 -11.65 10.33 10.20
CA MET A 1 -10.28 9.77 10.23
C MET A 1 -9.82 9.82 11.68
N GLN A 2 -9.50 8.71 12.33
CA GLN A 2 -9.25 8.69 13.79
C GLN A 2 -7.87 9.21 14.20
N ALA A 3 -6.84 8.97 13.38
CA ALA A 3 -5.46 9.34 13.71
C ALA A 3 -5.01 10.70 13.10
N ALA A 4 -5.86 11.36 12.31
CA ALA A 4 -5.46 12.53 11.52
C ALA A 4 -4.93 13.70 12.36
N ASP A 5 -5.50 13.92 13.55
CA ASP A 5 -5.10 15.04 14.41
C ASP A 5 -3.67 14.91 14.96
N TYR A 6 -3.11 13.70 15.00
CA TYR A 6 -1.71 13.47 15.40
C TYR A 6 -0.69 13.86 14.34
N PHE A 7 -1.13 14.13 13.10
CA PHE A 7 -0.26 14.46 11.96
C PHE A 7 -0.47 15.91 11.48
N GLN A 8 -1.09 16.78 12.29
CA GLN A 8 -1.28 18.18 11.92
C GLN A 8 0.08 18.88 11.72
N GLY A 9 0.28 19.44 10.53
CA GLY A 9 1.55 20.10 10.16
C GLY A 9 2.72 19.16 9.90
N TYR A 10 2.51 17.84 9.92
CA TYR A 10 3.52 16.86 9.55
C TYR A 10 3.57 16.67 8.04
N ASP A 11 4.76 16.75 7.45
CA ASP A 11 5.01 16.68 6.00
C ASP A 11 5.93 15.51 5.58
N GLY A 12 6.33 14.68 6.55
CA GLY A 12 7.14 13.50 6.33
C GLY A 12 6.34 12.24 5.98
N ASP A 13 7.00 11.10 6.13
CA ASP A 13 6.46 9.80 5.75
C ASP A 13 5.62 9.16 6.86
N VAL A 14 4.49 8.60 6.46
CA VAL A 14 3.58 7.85 7.32
C VAL A 14 3.61 6.39 6.89
N VAL A 15 4.19 5.53 7.73
CA VAL A 15 4.10 4.08 7.56
C VAL A 15 2.77 3.60 8.14
N ILE A 16 2.01 2.87 7.33
CA ILE A 16 0.75 2.25 7.69
C ILE A 16 0.96 0.73 7.64
N ALA A 17 0.69 0.04 8.73
CA ALA A 17 0.85 -1.41 8.83
C ALA A 17 -0.32 -2.01 9.62
N CYS A 18 -0.67 -3.26 9.30
CA CYS A 18 -1.69 -4.00 10.04
C CYS A 18 -1.07 -4.71 11.25
N GLY A 19 -1.73 -4.61 12.41
CA GLY A 19 -1.25 -5.20 13.66
C GLY A 19 -1.34 -6.73 13.73
N ASP A 20 -2.01 -7.35 12.76
CA ASP A 20 -2.21 -8.81 12.65
C ASP A 20 -1.16 -9.52 11.78
N VAL A 21 -0.07 -8.82 11.40
CA VAL A 21 1.04 -9.36 10.60
C VAL A 21 2.28 -9.57 11.50
N PRO A 22 2.31 -10.59 12.37
CA PRO A 22 3.34 -10.72 13.43
C PRO A 22 4.74 -11.06 12.90
N LEU A 23 4.86 -11.52 11.67
CA LEU A 23 6.13 -11.97 11.08
C LEU A 23 6.86 -10.87 10.28
N ILE A 24 6.29 -9.67 10.20
CA ILE A 24 6.97 -8.55 9.54
C ILE A 24 8.24 -8.19 10.31
N LYS A 25 9.35 -8.01 9.57
CA LYS A 25 10.66 -7.76 10.17
C LYS A 25 10.93 -6.26 10.22
N SER A 26 11.73 -5.83 11.19
CA SER A 26 12.21 -4.44 11.24
C SER A 26 12.98 -4.04 9.98
N SER A 27 13.66 -4.99 9.32
CA SER A 27 14.32 -4.77 8.03
C SER A 27 13.34 -4.43 6.91
N THR A 28 12.13 -5.01 6.92
CA THR A 28 11.10 -4.71 5.93
C THR A 28 10.64 -3.25 6.05
N PHE A 29 10.47 -2.74 7.27
CA PHE A 29 10.16 -1.33 7.49
C PHE A 29 11.32 -0.39 7.14
N ARG A 30 12.57 -0.80 7.34
CA ARG A 30 13.70 0.01 6.87
C ARG A 30 13.74 0.10 5.35
N ASN A 31 13.44 -1.01 4.67
CA ASN A 31 13.42 -1.04 3.20
C ASN A 31 12.27 -0.20 2.62
N ILE A 32 11.07 -0.24 3.22
CA ILE A 32 9.96 0.59 2.72
C ILE A 32 10.26 2.09 2.87
N VAL A 33 10.92 2.48 3.96
CA VAL A 33 11.36 3.87 4.17
C VAL A 33 12.44 4.26 3.17
N ALA A 34 13.44 3.41 2.94
CA ALA A 34 14.49 3.68 1.95
C ALA A 34 13.93 3.83 0.53
N GLU A 35 12.88 3.09 0.17
CA GLU A 35 12.20 3.24 -1.13
C GLU A 35 11.42 4.57 -1.23
N GLY A 36 11.03 5.14 -0.09
CA GLY A 36 10.37 6.44 0.02
C GLY A 36 11.32 7.64 0.00
N ASP A 37 12.63 7.44 0.12
CA ASP A 37 13.63 8.54 0.21
C ASP A 37 13.70 9.38 -1.08
N ASP A 38 13.23 8.88 -2.22
CA ASP A 38 13.11 9.68 -3.44
C ASP A 38 12.03 10.76 -3.26
N PRO A 39 12.36 12.06 -3.37
CA PRO A 39 11.38 13.14 -3.24
C PRO A 39 10.19 13.06 -4.20
N LEU A 40 10.31 12.32 -5.31
CA LEU A 40 9.26 12.08 -6.29
C LEU A 40 8.33 10.91 -5.90
N THR A 41 8.70 10.08 -4.93
CA THR A 41 7.88 8.99 -4.43
C THR A 41 6.78 9.53 -3.52
N GLY A 42 5.54 9.47 -4.00
CA GLY A 42 4.37 9.86 -3.20
C GLY A 42 3.89 8.76 -2.25
N ALA A 43 4.10 7.50 -2.63
CA ALA A 43 3.69 6.32 -1.87
C ALA A 43 4.52 5.08 -2.24
N VAL A 44 4.64 4.16 -1.30
CA VAL A 44 5.22 2.82 -1.49
C VAL A 44 4.21 1.79 -1.01
N VAL A 45 3.97 0.76 -1.83
CA VAL A 45 3.12 -0.39 -1.50
C VAL A 45 4.02 -1.60 -1.30
N LEU A 46 3.99 -2.22 -0.12
CA LEU A 46 4.65 -3.50 0.08
C LEU A 46 3.78 -4.61 -0.53
N THR A 47 4.34 -5.39 -1.44
CA THR A 47 3.66 -6.51 -2.11
C THR A 47 4.28 -7.85 -1.71
N MET A 48 3.58 -8.94 -2.01
CA MET A 48 4.10 -10.30 -1.84
C MET A 48 3.55 -11.25 -2.90
N ILE A 49 4.18 -12.42 -3.04
CA ILE A 49 3.74 -13.49 -3.94
C ILE A 49 3.55 -14.76 -3.09
N PRO A 50 2.34 -15.01 -2.55
CA PRO A 50 2.05 -16.22 -1.78
C PRO A 50 1.78 -17.41 -2.70
N ASP A 51 1.84 -18.63 -2.15
CA ASP A 51 1.47 -19.86 -2.88
C ASP A 51 0.00 -19.86 -3.30
N ASN A 52 -0.88 -19.32 -2.45
CA ASN A 52 -2.30 -19.13 -2.74
C ASN A 52 -2.68 -17.65 -2.55
N PRO A 53 -3.02 -16.92 -3.63
CA PRO A 53 -3.38 -15.50 -3.55
C PRO A 53 -4.85 -15.26 -3.19
N HIS A 54 -5.68 -16.31 -3.07
CA HIS A 54 -7.11 -16.15 -2.79
C HIS A 54 -7.34 -15.38 -1.48
N GLY A 55 -8.22 -14.37 -1.54
CA GLY A 55 -8.58 -13.53 -0.41
C GLY A 55 -7.78 -12.23 -0.30
N TYR A 56 -6.69 -12.07 -1.04
CA TYR A 56 -5.89 -10.85 -1.05
C TYR A 56 -6.28 -9.89 -2.19
N GLY A 57 -6.04 -8.59 -2.04
CA GLY A 57 -6.11 -7.65 -3.17
C GLY A 57 -4.98 -7.91 -4.18
N ARG A 58 -5.27 -7.84 -5.48
CA ARG A 58 -4.31 -8.06 -6.57
C ARG A 58 -3.65 -6.75 -6.98
N ILE A 59 -2.35 -6.80 -7.24
CA ILE A 59 -1.59 -5.67 -7.74
C ILE A 59 -1.73 -5.60 -9.26
N LEU A 60 -2.46 -4.60 -9.75
CA LEU A 60 -2.57 -4.34 -11.17
C LEU A 60 -1.39 -3.48 -11.61
N LYS A 61 -0.77 -3.90 -12.71
CA LYS A 61 0.35 -3.20 -13.35
C LYS A 61 0.00 -2.91 -14.81
N ASP A 62 0.48 -1.78 -15.31
CA ASP A 62 0.32 -1.42 -16.71
C ASP A 62 1.22 -2.26 -17.63
N GLY A 63 1.17 -2.01 -18.95
CA GLY A 63 1.98 -2.72 -19.93
C GLY A 63 3.50 -2.54 -19.78
N ASN A 64 3.94 -1.56 -18.98
CA ASN A 64 5.35 -1.31 -18.67
C ASN A 64 5.76 -1.92 -17.30
N GLY A 65 4.83 -2.58 -16.60
CA GLY A 65 5.05 -3.14 -15.27
C GLY A 65 4.93 -2.12 -14.13
N SER A 66 4.45 -0.91 -14.40
CA SER A 66 4.26 0.14 -13.39
C SER A 66 2.99 -0.12 -12.60
N PHE A 67 3.01 0.17 -11.29
CA PHE A 67 1.83 0.05 -10.44
C PHE A 67 0.68 0.92 -10.99
N GLN A 68 -0.52 0.33 -11.11
CA GLN A 68 -1.71 1.01 -11.57
C GLN A 68 -2.77 1.13 -10.46
N SER A 69 -3.10 0.01 -9.82
CA SER A 69 -4.11 -0.02 -8.76
C SER A 69 -4.07 -1.34 -7.97
N ILE A 70 -4.90 -1.42 -6.92
CA ILE A 70 -5.17 -2.64 -6.18
C ILE A 70 -6.64 -2.98 -6.41
N VAL A 71 -6.94 -4.23 -6.79
CA VAL A 71 -8.33 -4.74 -6.90
C VAL A 71 -8.56 -5.84 -5.86
N GLU A 72 -9.58 -5.68 -5.03
CA GLU A 72 -9.91 -6.65 -3.98
C GLU A 72 -10.45 -7.96 -4.57
N GLU A 73 -10.20 -9.09 -3.91
CA GLU A 73 -10.63 -10.43 -4.37
C GLU A 73 -12.13 -10.48 -4.74
N LYS A 74 -12.97 -9.77 -3.98
CA LYS A 74 -14.42 -9.72 -4.19
C LYS A 74 -14.81 -8.96 -5.48
N ASP A 75 -14.01 -7.97 -5.87
CA ASP A 75 -14.27 -7.07 -6.99
C ASP A 75 -13.48 -7.48 -8.25
N ALA A 76 -12.49 -8.36 -8.10
CA ALA A 76 -11.64 -8.85 -9.19
C ALA A 76 -12.44 -9.70 -10.20
N SER A 77 -12.08 -9.55 -11.48
CA SER A 77 -12.47 -10.44 -12.58
C SER A 77 -11.82 -11.83 -12.46
N ALA A 78 -12.23 -12.77 -13.31
CA ALA A 78 -11.61 -14.10 -13.32
C ALA A 78 -10.13 -14.03 -13.72
N GLU A 79 -9.80 -13.13 -14.65
CA GLU A 79 -8.47 -12.87 -15.15
C GLU A 79 -7.59 -12.20 -14.09
N GLU A 80 -8.11 -11.17 -13.40
CA GLU A 80 -7.38 -10.48 -12.34
C GLU A 80 -7.07 -11.41 -11.16
N ARG A 81 -7.98 -12.34 -10.82
CA ARG A 81 -7.74 -13.35 -9.75
C ARG A 81 -6.53 -14.25 -10.03
N MET A 82 -6.10 -14.38 -11.28
CA MET A 82 -4.91 -15.15 -11.67
C MET A 82 -3.60 -14.43 -11.37
N ILE A 83 -3.63 -13.13 -11.10
CA ILE A 83 -2.45 -12.36 -10.70
C ILE A 83 -1.95 -12.91 -9.35
N LYS A 84 -0.65 -13.19 -9.29
CA LYS A 84 -0.01 -13.78 -8.10
C LYS A 84 0.56 -12.76 -7.15
N GLU A 85 0.86 -11.55 -7.62
CA GLU A 85 1.34 -10.46 -6.78
C GLU A 85 0.17 -9.80 -6.08
N VAL A 86 0.25 -9.74 -4.75
CA VAL A 86 -0.85 -9.32 -3.89
C VAL A 86 -0.45 -8.21 -2.93
N ASN A 87 -1.45 -7.47 -2.49
CA ASN A 87 -1.33 -6.43 -1.48
C ASN A 87 -1.05 -7.04 -0.09
N SER A 88 0.02 -6.58 0.56
CA SER A 88 0.39 -7.01 1.92
C SER A 88 -0.18 -6.12 3.04
N VAL A 89 -1.04 -5.17 2.70
CA VAL A 89 -1.67 -4.19 3.62
C VAL A 89 -0.67 -3.35 4.43
N THR A 90 0.55 -3.18 3.90
CA THR A 90 1.58 -2.31 4.47
C THR A 90 2.00 -1.27 3.44
N TYR A 91 2.05 -0.01 3.85
CA TYR A 91 2.26 1.13 2.97
C TYR A 91 3.16 2.18 3.61
N LEU A 92 3.75 3.02 2.77
CA LEU A 92 4.31 4.32 3.15
C LEU A 92 3.65 5.38 2.27
N PHE A 93 3.29 6.52 2.85
CA PHE A 93 2.80 7.68 2.11
C PHE A 93 3.43 8.96 2.65
N ARG A 94 3.68 9.94 1.78
CA ARG A 94 3.89 11.32 2.25
C ARG A 94 2.61 11.84 2.87
N ALA A 95 2.70 12.36 4.10
CA ALA A 95 1.54 12.77 4.88
C ALA A 95 0.57 13.72 4.12
N PRO A 96 1.04 14.75 3.38
CA PRO A 96 0.12 15.63 2.66
C PRO A 96 -0.72 14.89 1.61
N LEU A 97 -0.11 13.97 0.85
CA LEU A 97 -0.80 13.18 -0.18
C LEU A 97 -1.78 12.17 0.44
N LEU A 98 -1.40 11.53 1.55
CA LEU A 98 -2.28 10.61 2.28
C LEU A 98 -3.57 11.31 2.70
N PHE A 99 -3.47 12.45 3.38
CA PHE A 99 -4.64 13.14 3.92
C PHE A 99 -5.45 13.87 2.84
N GLU A 100 -4.83 14.29 1.75
CA GLU A 100 -5.55 14.77 0.57
C GLU A 100 -6.36 13.64 -0.07
N GLY A 101 -5.73 12.48 -0.33
CA GLY A 101 -6.40 11.31 -0.90
C GLY A 101 -7.57 10.82 -0.05
N LEU A 102 -7.40 10.72 1.26
CA LEU A 102 -8.45 10.27 2.19
C LEU A 102 -9.69 11.18 2.19
N LYS A 103 -9.57 12.48 1.86
CA LYS A 103 -10.74 13.39 1.76
C LYS A 103 -11.61 13.08 0.54
N ASN A 104 -11.05 12.45 -0.48
CA ASN A 104 -11.74 12.12 -1.74
C ASN A 104 -12.42 10.75 -1.70
N ILE A 105 -12.27 9.99 -0.62
CA ILE A 105 -12.94 8.70 -0.44
C ILE A 105 -14.32 8.96 0.18
N ALA A 106 -15.38 8.64 -0.56
CA ALA A 106 -16.75 8.69 -0.04
C ALA A 106 -16.90 7.67 1.12
N ARG A 107 -17.55 8.11 2.20
CA ARG A 107 -17.93 7.22 3.31
C ARG A 107 -19.13 6.36 2.95
#